data_AF-A0A661RL38-F1
#
_entry.id   AF-A0A661RL38-F1
#
_cell.length_a   1.000
_cell.length_b   1.000
_cell.length_c   1.000
_cell.angle_alpha   90.00
_cell.angle_beta   90.00
_cell.angle_gamma   90.00
#
_symmetry.space_group_name_H-M   'P 1'
#
loop_
_entity.id
_entity.type
_entity.pdbx_description
1 polymer ?
#
loop_
_entity_poly.entity_id
_entity_poly.type
_entity_poly.pdbx_seq_one_letter_code
_entity_poly.pdbx_strand_id
1 'polypeptide(L)'
;MSGGYFDHKQFLLTDIAGDIEFLITTNDSMEINSYGEEKGRNYSPETIAKFKATAEMLHKAGNMVQRIDWLISGDDSEESFHSRWKEEVEGKS
;
A
#
# COMPACT_ATOMS: atom_id res chain seq x y z
N MET A 1 7.25 -15.78 16.72
CA MET A 1 6.52 -14.92 15.77
C MET A 1 5.11 -15.45 15.73
N SER A 2 4.12 -14.64 16.10
CA SER A 2 2.71 -14.99 15.86
C SER A 2 2.51 -15.09 14.34
N GLY A 3 1.70 -16.04 13.88
CA GLY A 3 1.47 -16.26 12.44
C GLY A 3 0.56 -15.21 11.78
N GLY A 4 0.16 -14.17 12.52
CA GLY A 4 -0.96 -13.30 12.17
C GLY A 4 -2.29 -14.05 12.14
N TYR A 5 -3.38 -13.36 12.41
CA TYR A 5 -4.73 -13.92 12.26
C TYR A 5 -5.10 -14.08 10.78
N PHE A 6 -4.59 -13.20 9.91
CA PHE A 6 -4.87 -13.18 8.47
C PHE A 6 -3.71 -13.74 7.60
N ASP A 7 -2.82 -14.56 8.15
CA ASP A 7 -1.68 -15.14 7.43
C ASP A 7 -0.77 -14.09 6.75
N HIS A 8 -0.61 -12.93 7.37
CA HIS A 8 0.18 -11.81 6.83
C HIS A 8 -0.30 -11.26 5.46
N LYS A 9 -1.55 -11.57 5.05
CA LYS A 9 -2.13 -11.14 3.77
C LYS A 9 -2.24 -9.62 3.61
N GLN A 10 -2.15 -8.85 4.70
CA GLN A 10 -2.06 -7.39 4.65
C GLN A 10 -0.87 -6.90 3.81
N PHE A 11 0.24 -7.64 3.75
CA PHE A 11 1.38 -7.25 2.92
C PHE A 11 1.07 -7.30 1.43
N LEU A 12 0.11 -8.12 1.00
CA LEU A 12 -0.33 -8.12 -0.40
C LEU A 12 -0.92 -6.76 -0.80
N LEU A 13 -1.57 -6.04 0.13
CA LEU A 13 -2.12 -4.71 -0.15
C LEU A 13 -0.99 -3.70 -0.34
N THR A 14 0.03 -3.71 0.52
CA THR A 14 1.18 -2.81 0.42
C THR A 14 2.07 -3.16 -0.77
N ASP A 15 2.21 -4.43 -1.13
CA ASP A 15 2.95 -4.88 -2.31
C ASP A 15 2.29 -4.37 -3.59
N ILE A 16 0.96 -4.54 -3.70
CA ILE A 16 0.19 -4.00 -4.84
C ILE A 16 0.31 -2.46 -4.89
N ALA A 17 0.29 -1.78 -3.73
CA ALA A 17 0.51 -0.33 -3.68
C ALA A 17 1.89 0.06 -4.21
N GLY A 18 2.95 -0.66 -3.82
CA GLY A 18 4.31 -0.46 -4.31
C GLY A 18 4.45 -0.70 -5.81
N ASP A 19 3.80 -1.74 -6.34
CA ASP A 19 3.75 -1.99 -7.78
C ASP A 19 3.06 -0.84 -8.52
N ILE A 20 1.94 -0.32 -8.00
CA ILE A 20 1.25 0.83 -8.59
C ILE A 20 2.13 2.09 -8.55
N GLU A 21 2.85 2.34 -7.44
CA GLU A 21 3.82 3.44 -7.34
C GLU A 21 4.97 3.31 -8.34
N PHE A 22 5.46 2.10 -8.57
CA PHE A 22 6.44 1.84 -9.62
C PHE A 22 5.88 2.16 -11.00
N LEU A 23 4.63 1.79 -11.29
CA LEU A 23 3.95 2.15 -12.54
C LEU A 23 3.79 3.66 -12.70
N ILE A 24 3.51 4.40 -11.62
CA ILE A 24 3.40 5.86 -11.63
C ILE A 24 4.77 6.49 -11.95
N THR A 25 5.82 6.08 -11.24
CA THR A 25 7.16 6.66 -11.37
C THR A 25 7.81 6.37 -12.71
N THR A 26 7.45 5.25 -13.34
CA THR A 26 7.99 4.85 -14.65
C THR A 26 7.09 5.25 -15.82
N ASN A 27 5.94 5.89 -15.59
CA ASN A 27 4.94 6.17 -16.63
C ASN A 27 5.51 6.90 -17.85
N ASP A 28 6.35 7.91 -17.62
CA ASP A 28 6.92 8.77 -18.65
C ASP A 28 8.37 8.37 -19.01
N SER A 29 8.79 7.15 -18.63
CA SER A 29 10.14 6.67 -18.90
C SER A 29 10.34 6.38 -20.37
N MET A 30 11.28 7.08 -21.00
CA MET A 30 11.74 6.81 -22.36
C MET A 30 12.85 5.74 -22.41
N GLU A 31 13.15 5.08 -21.27
CA GLU A 31 14.15 4.01 -21.23
C GLU A 31 13.66 2.82 -22.06
N ILE A 32 14.52 2.26 -22.89
CA ILE A 32 14.20 1.11 -23.74
C ILE A 32 14.46 -0.20 -22.99
N ASN A 33 13.49 -1.11 -23.01
CA ASN A 33 13.58 -2.43 -22.41
C ASN A 33 14.40 -3.41 -23.29
N SER A 34 14.62 -4.64 -22.81
CA SER A 34 15.37 -5.68 -23.53
C SER A 34 14.75 -6.11 -24.87
N TYR A 35 13.50 -5.72 -25.13
CA TYR A 35 12.75 -6.02 -26.35
C TYR A 35 12.71 -4.84 -27.33
N GLY A 36 13.35 -3.71 -27.00
CA GLY A 36 13.38 -2.53 -27.88
C GLY A 36 12.18 -1.60 -27.72
N GLU A 37 11.37 -1.75 -26.68
CA GLU A 37 10.19 -0.92 -26.41
C GLU A 37 10.44 0.06 -25.27
N GLU A 38 9.80 1.24 -25.32
CA GLU A 38 9.81 2.17 -24.18
C GLU A 38 9.18 1.51 -22.94
N LYS A 39 9.82 1.67 -21.78
CA LYS A 39 9.30 1.19 -20.49
C LYS A 39 8.05 1.98 -20.06
N GLY A 40 7.99 3.25 -20.44
CA GLY A 40 6.88 4.14 -20.14
C GLY A 40 5.59 3.73 -20.84
N ARG A 41 4.48 3.80 -20.10
CA ARG A 41 3.13 3.56 -20.64
C ARG A 41 2.46 4.84 -21.12
N ASN A 42 3.02 6.00 -20.77
CA ASN A 42 2.58 7.33 -21.19
C ASN A 42 1.07 7.56 -20.94
N TYR A 43 0.55 7.07 -19.80
CA TYR A 43 -0.83 7.34 -19.39
C TYR A 43 -1.05 8.82 -19.09
N SER A 44 -2.29 9.27 -19.26
CA SER A 44 -2.67 10.66 -18.99
C SER A 44 -2.53 11.02 -17.50
N PRO A 45 -2.31 12.31 -17.17
CA PRO A 45 -2.27 12.77 -15.79
C PRO A 45 -3.53 12.41 -14.97
N GLU A 46 -4.71 12.40 -15.61
CA GLU A 46 -5.97 11.98 -14.96
C GLU A 46 -5.94 10.49 -14.56
N THR A 47 -5.36 9.64 -15.40
CA THR A 47 -5.21 8.20 -15.11
C THR A 47 -4.20 7.99 -13.99
N ILE A 48 -3.07 8.69 -14.04
CA ILE A 48 -2.05 8.64 -12.99
C ILE A 48 -2.59 9.15 -11.65
N ALA A 49 -3.47 10.15 -11.63
CA ALA A 49 -4.14 10.60 -10.42
C ALA A 49 -4.99 9.48 -9.77
N LYS A 50 -5.68 8.67 -10.58
CA LYS A 50 -6.44 7.51 -10.08
C LYS A 50 -5.51 6.44 -9.50
N PHE A 51 -4.34 6.21 -10.12
CA PHE A 51 -3.34 5.28 -9.60
C PHE A 51 -2.81 5.75 -8.24
N LYS A 52 -2.47 7.04 -8.11
CA LYS A 52 -2.00 7.63 -6.84
C LYS A 52 -3.02 7.44 -5.72
N ALA A 53 -4.28 7.82 -5.98
CA ALA A 53 -5.35 7.64 -5.00
C ALA A 53 -5.57 6.16 -4.61
N THR A 54 -5.38 5.25 -5.56
CA THR A 54 -5.49 3.80 -5.31
C THR A 54 -4.34 3.30 -4.43
N ALA A 55 -3.09 3.68 -4.72
CA ALA A 55 -1.93 3.30 -3.92
C ALA A 55 -2.05 3.82 -2.47
N GLU A 56 -2.45 5.08 -2.30
CA GLU A 56 -2.69 5.68 -0.97
C GLU A 56 -3.77 4.90 -0.19
N MET A 57 -4.87 4.53 -0.85
CA MET A 57 -5.95 3.78 -0.23
C MET A 57 -5.51 2.36 0.16
N LEU A 58 -4.70 1.70 -0.66
CA LEU A 58 -4.17 0.36 -0.38
C LEU A 58 -3.18 0.36 0.79
N HIS A 59 -2.29 1.35 0.89
CA HIS A 59 -1.43 1.53 2.07
C HIS A 59 -2.25 1.70 3.34
N LYS A 60 -3.25 2.58 3.30
CA LYS A 60 -4.14 2.80 4.43
C LYS A 60 -4.90 1.53 4.81
N ALA A 61 -5.43 0.79 3.83
CA ALA A 61 -6.10 -0.49 4.07
C ALA A 61 -5.16 -1.53 4.67
N GLY A 62 -3.91 -1.63 4.19
CA GLY A 62 -2.87 -2.49 4.75
C GLY A 62 -2.62 -2.21 6.23
N ASN A 63 -2.45 -0.94 6.60
CA ASN A 63 -2.27 -0.53 7.99
C ASN A 63 -3.49 -0.88 8.86
N MET A 64 -4.71 -0.61 8.36
CA MET A 64 -5.96 -0.95 9.06
C MET A 64 -6.06 -2.46 9.33
N VAL A 65 -5.81 -3.30 8.32
CA VAL A 65 -5.84 -4.76 8.48
C VAL A 65 -4.77 -5.22 9.45
N GLN A 66 -3.55 -4.65 9.40
CA GLN A 66 -2.48 -4.97 10.35
C GLN A 66 -2.86 -4.68 11.81
N ARG A 67 -3.57 -3.57 12.08
CA ARG A 67 -4.04 -3.25 13.44
C ARG A 67 -5.03 -4.28 13.95
N ILE A 68 -5.98 -4.69 13.11
CA ILE A 68 -6.97 -5.70 13.45
C ILE A 68 -6.29 -7.06 13.67
N ASP A 69 -5.33 -7.41 12.81
CA ASP A 69 -4.55 -8.64 12.88
C ASP A 69 -3.86 -8.80 14.24
N TRP A 70 -3.16 -7.75 14.71
CA TRP A 70 -2.47 -7.76 15.99
C TRP A 70 -3.43 -7.82 17.19
N LEU A 71 -4.54 -7.09 17.15
CA LEU A 71 -5.54 -7.10 18.22
C LEU A 71 -6.12 -8.51 18.41
N ILE A 72 -6.56 -9.15 17.32
CA ILE A 72 -7.17 -10.49 17.37
C ILE A 72 -6.14 -11.58 17.69
N SER A 73 -4.88 -11.40 17.28
CA SER A 73 -3.78 -12.32 17.62
C SER A 73 -3.31 -12.20 19.08
N GLY A 74 -3.77 -11.18 19.82
CA GLY A 74 -3.31 -10.88 21.17
C GLY A 74 -1.93 -10.22 21.24
N ASP A 75 -1.41 -9.75 20.10
CA ASP A 75 -0.17 -8.96 20.00
C ASP A 75 -0.41 -7.47 20.32
N ASP A 76 -1.67 -7.03 20.31
CA ASP A 76 -2.11 -5.70 20.74
C ASP A 76 -3.21 -5.77 21.79
N SER A 77 -3.28 -4.74 22.64
CA SER A 77 -4.45 -4.44 23.48
C SER A 77 -5.39 -3.47 22.76
N GLU A 78 -6.64 -3.34 23.22
CA GLU A 78 -7.56 -2.32 22.68
C GLU A 78 -7.00 -0.88 22.81
N GLU A 79 -6.30 -0.59 23.91
CA GLU A 79 -5.66 0.71 24.13
C GLU A 79 -4.59 0.99 23.06
N SER A 80 -3.69 0.03 22.85
CA SER A 80 -2.64 0.14 21.84
C SER A 80 -3.20 0.19 20.42
N PHE A 81 -4.25 -0.61 20.14
CA PHE A 81 -4.97 -0.60 18.87
C PHE A 81 -5.47 0.81 18.54
N HIS A 82 -6.19 1.45 19.46
CA HIS A 82 -6.74 2.79 19.24
C HIS A 82 -5.66 3.87 19.13
N SER A 83 -4.61 3.80 19.95
CA SER A 83 -3.47 4.73 19.88
C SER A 83 -2.79 4.67 18.51
N ARG A 84 -2.43 3.46 18.05
CA ARG A 84 -1.76 3.25 16.76
C ARG A 84 -2.68 3.54 15.57
N TRP A 85 -3.98 3.26 15.68
CA TRP A 85 -4.95 3.61 14.65
C TRP A 85 -4.95 5.11 14.36
N LYS A 86 -4.96 5.93 15.42
CA LYS A 86 -4.90 7.38 15.28
C LYS A 86 -3.61 7.84 14.60
N GLU A 87 -2.48 7.26 14.98
CA GLU A 87 -1.17 7.64 14.43
C GLU A 87 -0.98 7.20 12.96
N GLU A 88 -1.39 5.99 12.62
CA GLU A 88 -1.02 5.32 11.36
C GLU A 88 -2.14 5.27 10.32
N VAL A 89 -3.42 5.41 10.72
CA VAL A 89 -4.59 5.32 9.82
C VAL A 89 -5.27 6.67 9.65
N GLU A 90 -5.46 7.41 10.73
CA GLU A 90 -6.06 8.75 10.69
C GLU A 90 -5.02 9.82 10.36
N GLY A 91 -3.74 9.55 10.66
CA GLY A 91 -2.64 10.47 10.49
C GLY A 91 -2.56 11.48 11.65
N LYS A 92 -1.39 12.09 11.83
CA LYS A 92 -1.26 13.24 12.73
C LYS A 92 -2.06 14.41 12.12
N SER A 93 -3.14 14.84 12.79
CA SER A 93 -3.79 16.13 12.50
C SER A 93 -2.82 17.29 12.62
#